data_AF-A0A396HF95-F1
#
_entry.id   AF-A0A396HF95-F1
#
_cell.length_a   1.000
_cell.length_b   1.000
_cell.length_c   1.000
_cell.angle_alpha   90.00
_cell.angle_beta   90.00
_cell.angle_gamma   90.00
#
_symmetry.space_group_name_H-M   'P 1'
#
loop_
_entity.id
_entity.type
_entity.pdbx_description
1 polymer ?
#
loop_
_entity_poly.entity_id
_entity_poly.type
_entity_poly.pdbx_seq_one_letter_code
_entity_poly.pdbx_strand_id
1 'polypeptide(L)' 'MPLRIDDRKVKSLRGKEIPLVRVVWGGATGESLTWELESKMRESYPELFA' A
#
# COMPACT_ATOMS: atom_id res chain seq x y z
N MET A 1 1.34 10.76 -6.85
CA MET A 1 0.63 10.78 -5.55
C MET A 1 -0.16 9.49 -5.42
N PRO A 2 -0.29 8.89 -4.23
CA PRO A 2 -1.13 7.71 -4.07
C PRO A 2 -2.59 8.13 -4.20
N LEU A 3 -3.38 7.35 -4.92
CA LEU A 3 -4.78 7.63 -5.23
C LEU A 3 -5.71 6.81 -4.35
N ARG A 4 -5.43 5.51 -4.23
CA ARG A 4 -6.25 4.56 -3.47
C ARG A 4 -5.47 3.28 -3.18
N ILE A 5 -5.98 2.52 -2.22
CA ILE A 5 -5.59 1.13 -2.00
C ILE A 5 -6.49 0.25 -2.86
N ASP A 6 -5.87 -0.59 -3.68
CA ASP A 6 -6.56 -1.53 -4.57
C ASP A 6 -6.74 -2.90 -3.92
N ASP A 7 -5.82 -3.30 -3.04
CA ASP A 7 -5.82 -4.62 -2.41
C ASP A 7 -4.98 -4.67 -1.13
N ARG A 8 -5.17 -5.72 -0.32
CA ARG A 8 -4.39 -6.01 0.90
C ARG A 8 -3.98 -7.48 0.94
N LYS A 9 -2.77 -7.75 1.43
CA LYS A 9 -2.31 -9.12 1.69
C LYS A 9 -1.38 -9.18 2.88
N VAL A 10 -1.32 -10.33 3.54
CA VAL A 10 -0.36 -10.60 4.61
C VAL A 10 0.67 -11.61 4.11
N LYS A 11 1.95 -11.33 4.32
CA LYS A 11 3.04 -12.27 4.07
C LYS A 11 3.63 -12.76 5.38
N SER A 12 3.83 -14.06 5.52
CA SER A 12 4.56 -14.63 6.66
C SER A 12 6.04 -14.77 6.32
N LEU A 13 6.92 -14.14 7.09
CA LEU A 13 8.36 -14.25 6.95
C LEU A 13 8.99 -14.55 8.31
N ARG A 14 9.63 -15.72 8.44
CA ARG A 14 10.29 -16.16 9.68
C ARG A 14 9.37 -16.10 10.90
N GLY A 15 8.11 -16.53 10.74
CA GLY A 15 7.10 -16.53 11.80
C GLY A 15 6.48 -15.15 12.10
N LYS A 16 6.85 -14.09 11.38
CA LYS A 16 6.22 -12.77 11.50
C LYS A 16 5.27 -12.51 10.34
N GLU A 17 4.12 -11.93 10.65
CA GLU A 17 3.17 -11.45 9.67
C GLU A 17 3.53 -10.03 9.23
N ILE A 18 3.56 -9.80 7.91
CA ILE A 18 3.90 -8.53 7.28
C ILE A 18 2.71 -8.13 6.40
N PRO A 19 1.84 -7.24 6.90
CA PRO A 19 0.74 -6.68 6.11
C PRO A 19 1.26 -5.75 5.02
N LEU A 20 0.78 -5.95 3.79
CA LEU A 20 1.09 -5.17 2.62
C LEU A 20 -0.21 -4.67 1.98
N VAL A 21 -0.16 -3.47 1.44
CA VAL A 21 -1.24 -2.87 0.67
C VAL A 21 -0.77 -2.63 -0.76
N ARG A 22 -1.65 -2.87 -1.72
CA ARG A 22 -1.41 -2.52 -3.13
C ARG A 22 -1.91 -1.11 -3.35
N VAL A 23 -1.02 -0.20 -3.70
CA VAL A 23 -1.31 1.22 -3.84
C VAL A 23 -1.31 1.58 -5.32
N VAL A 24 -2.38 2.26 -5.74
CA VAL A 24 -2.46 2.90 -7.05
C VAL A 24 -1.84 4.28 -6.92
N TRP A 25 -0.86 4.59 -7.76
CA TRP A 25 -0.20 5.88 -7.82
C TRP A 25 -0.59 6.60 -9.09
N GLY A 26 -1.06 7.83 -8.96
CA GLY A 26 -1.21 8.74 -10.09
C GLY A 26 0.14 9.37 -10.43
N GLY A 27 0.49 9.36 -11.72
CA GLY A 27 1.68 10.00 -12.27
C GLY A 27 1.44 10.53 -13.69
N ALA A 28 2.39 11.32 -14.20
CA ALA A 28 2.29 11.95 -15.51
C ALA A 28 2.21 10.95 -16.68
N THR A 29 2.75 9.74 -16.48
CA THR A 29 2.74 8.64 -17.46
C THR A 29 1.63 7.62 -17.22
N GLY A 30 0.69 7.88 -16.30
CA GLY A 30 -0.44 7.01 -15.99
C GLY A 30 -0.41 6.44 -14.57
N GLU A 31 -1.27 5.45 -14.34
CA GLU A 31 -1.36 4.76 -13.05
C GLU A 31 -0.25 3.71 -12.90
N SER A 32 0.36 3.68 -11.72
CA SER A 32 1.31 2.63 -11.32
C SER A 32 0.79 1.87 -10.10
N LEU A 33 1.07 0.56 -10.04
CA LEU A 33 0.64 -0.31 -8.94
C LEU A 33 1.87 -0.86 -8.22
N THR A 34 2.03 -0.53 -6.93
CA THR A 34 3.10 -1.09 -6.10
C THR A 34 2.55 -1.72 -4.83
N TRP A 35 3.32 -2.63 -4.23
CA TRP A 35 3.02 -3.20 -2.93
C TRP A 35 3.88 -2.51 -1.86
N GLU A 36 3.23 -1.84 -0.92
CA GLU A 36 3.87 -1.12 0.18
C GLU A 36 3.51 -1.72 1.54
N LEU A 37 4.33 -1.46 2.55
CA LEU A 37 4.01 -1.82 3.93
C LEU A 37 2.78 -1.05 4.39
N GLU A 38 1.81 -1.75 4.97
CA GLU A 38 0.59 -1.13 5.46
C GLU A 38 0.89 -0.09 6.55
N SER A 39 1.80 -0.39 7.47
CA SER A 39 2.19 0.54 8.53
C SER A 39 2.74 1.86 7.99
N LYS A 40 3.62 1.79 6.98
CA LYS A 40 4.22 2.96 6.33
C LYS A 40 3.15 3.80 5.62
N MET A 41 2.22 3.14 4.92
CA MET A 41 1.15 3.83 4.22
C MET A 41 0.15 4.46 5.19
N ARG A 42 -0.17 3.81 6.32
CA ARG A 42 -1.02 4.41 7.36
C ARG A 42 -0.40 5.64 8.01
N GLU A 43 0.92 5.66 8.16
CA GLU A 43 1.64 6.82 8.70
C GLU A 43 1.72 7.97 7.70
N SER A 44 2.04 7.67 6.44
CA SER A 44 2.28 8.70 5.41
C SER A 44 0.99 9.20 4.73
N TYR A 45 -0.02 8.35 4.61
CA TYR A 45 -1.26 8.58 3.86
C TYR A 45 -2.47 7.97 4.61
N PRO A 46 -2.73 8.39 5.87
CA PRO A 46 -3.81 7.83 6.68
C PRO A 46 -5.20 7.95 6.03
N GLU A 47 -5.41 8.97 5.19
CA GLU A 47 -6.66 9.23 4.46
C GLU A 47 -7.03 8.11 3.49
N LEU A 48 -6.07 7.30 3.03
CA LEU A 48 -6.34 6.15 2.16
C LEU A 48 -6.90 4.94 2.89
N PHE A 49 -6.94 4.98 4.24
CA PHE A 49 -7.40 3.92 5.11
C PHE A 49 -8.71 4.25 5.85
N ALA A 50 -9.28 5.43 5.61
CA ALA A 50 -10.54 5.89 6.18
C ALA A 50 -11.76 5.20 5.52
#